data_AF-A0A2E2RJ62-F1
#
_entry.id   AF-A0A2E2RJ62-F1
#
_cell.length_a   1.000
_cell.length_b   1.000
_cell.length_c   1.000
_cell.angle_alpha   90.00
_cell.angle_beta   90.00
_cell.angle_gamma   90.00
#
_symmetry.space_group_name_H-M   'P 1'
#
loop_
_entity.id
_entity.type
_entity.pdbx_description
1 polymer ?
#
loop_
_entity_poly.entity_id
_entity_poly.type
_entity_poly.pdbx_seq_one_letter_code
_entity_poly.pdbx_strand_id
1 'polypeptide(L)'
;MPCREPRIMFGCFFSRTLGTTIFRRMEEQAVSLALLADFVLRGGAGGVTLLMTGLLLAIRPIRETAVFGALFSLGAGIYAVASLPPIYAALGPAAIPLKLVAMLSPAFFWLFIMALFDDEFAFRPWMAGPPAAIAVLFLVCLPLPALEQASKLGHVAIVLALMVHILRMTHRNLRDDLVAARRQFTGIVAFLVPLVCLAIGVIEIYELFDLRSMLASPAIALVLFVVSVAFGFGIAGIRKSLFPEPVALAPQPNGANTAADRFDLARLEKLMADGVYLNPGLTIGELANRMNIPEHRLRRLINKGLGYRNFAAFINDHRIEEAKRRLSAPETAHEQITSIAFDLGYSSLAPFNRAFRERIGMSPSQFREKTLQTA
;
A
#
# COMPACT_ATOMS: atom_id res chain seq x y z
N MET A 1 13.81 86.66 36.51
CA MET A 1 13.81 85.67 35.40
C MET A 1 15.22 85.66 34.81
N PRO A 2 15.89 84.50 34.62
CA PRO A 2 15.33 83.32 33.95
C PRO A 2 15.53 81.98 34.68
N CYS A 3 14.64 81.03 34.37
CA CYS A 3 14.71 79.62 34.75
C CYS A 3 15.74 78.85 33.89
N ARG A 4 16.44 77.91 34.53
CA ARG A 4 17.26 76.87 33.89
C ARG A 4 16.39 75.64 33.58
N GLU A 5 16.44 75.15 32.35
CA GLU A 5 16.15 73.76 31.98
C GLU A 5 17.21 73.26 30.98
N PRO A 6 17.88 72.11 31.21
CA PRO A 6 18.64 71.43 30.19
C PRO A 6 17.82 70.29 29.56
N ARG A 7 17.86 70.28 28.23
CA ARG A 7 17.32 69.30 27.27
C ARG A 7 17.43 67.84 27.73
N ILE A 8 16.27 67.19 27.86
CA ILE A 8 16.10 65.74 27.75
C ILE A 8 16.23 65.38 26.25
N MET A 9 17.44 65.07 25.79
CA MET A 9 17.66 64.55 24.43
C MET A 9 18.64 63.37 24.43
N PHE A 10 18.47 62.42 25.36
CA PHE A 10 19.25 61.17 25.39
C PHE A 10 18.40 59.90 25.56
N GLY A 11 17.08 60.01 25.79
CA GLY A 11 16.20 58.87 26.09
C GLY A 11 15.65 58.10 24.88
N CYS A 12 15.52 58.72 23.70
CA CYS A 12 14.89 58.07 22.54
C CYS A 12 15.84 57.28 21.63
N PHE A 13 17.15 57.49 21.73
CA PHE A 13 18.10 56.75 20.89
C PHE A 13 18.44 55.38 21.49
N PHE A 14 18.59 55.28 22.82
CA PHE A 14 19.00 54.03 23.49
C PHE A 14 17.90 52.95 23.51
N SER A 15 16.63 53.33 23.56
CA SER A 15 15.49 52.39 23.55
C SER A 15 15.28 51.72 22.17
N ARG A 16 15.50 52.45 21.07
CA ARG A 16 15.43 51.87 19.72
C ARG A 16 16.58 50.90 19.45
N THR A 17 17.81 51.24 19.84
CA THR A 17 18.96 50.38 19.56
C THR A 17 18.93 49.10 20.40
N LEU A 18 18.65 49.18 21.71
CA LEU A 18 18.52 47.97 22.56
C LEU A 18 17.35 47.08 22.11
N GLY A 19 16.20 47.67 21.75
CA GLY A 19 15.06 46.94 21.21
C GLY A 19 15.39 46.22 19.90
N THR A 20 16.17 46.85 19.01
CA THR A 20 16.64 46.18 17.77
C THR A 20 17.71 45.12 18.01
N THR A 21 18.57 45.27 19.02
CA THR A 21 19.61 44.27 19.34
C THR A 21 19.03 43.05 20.05
N ILE A 22 18.12 43.24 21.02
CA ILE A 22 17.36 42.14 21.63
C ILE A 22 16.46 41.50 20.57
N PHE A 23 15.82 42.35 19.75
CA PHE A 23 15.17 42.07 18.47
C PHE A 23 15.86 40.95 17.68
N ARG A 24 17.01 41.36 17.16
CA ARG A 24 17.90 40.60 16.30
C ARG A 24 18.50 39.38 17.00
N ARG A 25 18.78 39.45 18.30
CA ARG A 25 19.31 38.31 19.06
C ARG A 25 18.25 37.24 19.31
N MET A 26 17.01 37.63 19.55
CA MET A 26 15.86 36.73 19.61
C MET A 26 15.58 36.10 18.24
N GLU A 27 15.68 36.88 17.16
CA GLU A 27 15.52 36.41 15.78
C GLU A 27 16.63 35.43 15.39
N GLU A 28 17.90 35.75 15.68
CA GLU A 28 19.06 34.85 15.47
C GLU A 28 18.93 33.56 16.30
N GLN A 29 18.49 33.64 17.57
CA GLN A 29 18.23 32.45 18.39
C GLN A 29 17.06 31.61 17.85
N ALA A 30 15.99 32.25 17.38
CA ALA A 30 14.84 31.57 16.78
C ALA A 30 15.24 30.86 15.47
N VAL A 31 16.05 31.50 14.62
CA VAL A 31 16.63 30.89 13.40
C VAL A 31 17.49 29.69 13.76
N SER A 32 18.32 29.81 14.80
CA SER A 32 19.20 28.73 15.27
C SER A 32 18.41 27.52 15.77
N LEU A 33 17.33 27.76 16.53
CA LEU A 33 16.47 26.70 17.06
C LEU A 33 15.65 26.01 15.97
N ALA A 34 15.11 26.78 15.02
CA ALA A 34 14.35 26.25 13.88
C ALA A 34 15.23 25.37 12.97
N LEU A 35 16.48 25.78 12.71
CA LEU A 35 17.44 24.96 11.98
C LEU A 35 17.78 23.68 12.74
N LEU A 36 18.06 23.77 14.04
CA LEU A 36 18.37 22.58 14.85
C LEU A 36 17.19 21.61 14.88
N ALA A 37 15.96 22.11 14.99
CA ALA A 37 14.75 21.30 14.89
C ALA A 37 14.60 20.63 13.52
N ASP A 38 14.82 21.35 12.42
CA ASP A 38 14.78 20.82 11.05
C ASP A 38 15.79 19.67 10.87
N PHE A 39 17.02 19.84 11.35
CA PHE A 39 18.05 18.79 11.36
C PHE A 39 17.64 17.54 12.14
N VAL A 40 17.12 17.72 13.35
CA VAL A 40 16.71 16.60 14.22
C VAL A 40 15.54 15.84 13.59
N LEU A 41 14.54 16.55 13.05
CA LEU A 41 13.36 15.94 12.44
C LEU A 41 13.72 15.18 11.16
N ARG A 42 14.52 15.78 10.27
CA ARG A 42 14.97 15.12 9.03
C ARG A 42 15.91 13.96 9.30
N GLY A 43 16.85 14.10 10.25
CA GLY A 43 17.72 13.02 10.69
C GLY A 43 16.94 11.87 11.31
N GLY A 44 15.93 12.18 12.14
CA GLY A 44 15.01 11.20 12.70
C GLY A 44 14.21 10.46 11.62
N ALA A 45 13.68 11.18 10.63
CA ALA A 45 12.97 10.58 9.50
C ALA A 45 13.91 9.66 8.69
N GLY A 46 15.14 10.09 8.43
CA GLY A 46 16.18 9.28 7.79
C GLY A 46 16.51 8.00 8.57
N GLY A 47 16.62 8.10 9.90
CA GLY A 47 16.89 6.95 10.77
C GLY A 47 15.73 5.94 10.78
N VAL A 48 14.49 6.41 10.90
CA VAL A 48 13.30 5.54 10.89
C VAL A 48 13.15 4.83 9.53
N THR A 49 13.29 5.55 8.44
CA THR A 49 13.17 4.99 7.09
C THR A 49 14.27 3.98 6.79
N LEU A 50 15.51 4.23 7.22
CA LEU A 50 16.62 3.27 7.10
C LEU A 50 16.36 1.99 7.91
N LEU A 51 15.86 2.12 9.14
CA LEU A 51 15.46 0.98 9.97
C LEU A 51 14.36 0.16 9.27
N MET A 52 13.36 0.83 8.67
CA MET A 52 12.29 0.15 7.93
C MET A 52 12.82 -0.60 6.71
N THR A 53 13.72 0.01 5.94
CA THR A 53 14.42 -0.66 4.82
C THR A 53 15.12 -1.94 5.29
N GLY A 54 15.87 -1.86 6.40
CA GLY A 54 16.54 -3.02 6.99
C GLY A 54 15.56 -4.11 7.45
N LEU A 55 14.48 -3.72 8.15
CA LEU A 55 13.46 -4.67 8.62
C LEU A 55 12.73 -5.38 7.49
N LEU A 56 12.40 -4.66 6.40
CA LEU A 56 11.74 -5.26 5.24
C LEU A 56 12.66 -6.26 4.52
N LEU A 57 13.95 -5.94 4.37
CA LEU A 57 14.92 -6.78 3.67
C LEU A 57 15.49 -7.93 4.52
N ALA A 58 15.44 -7.82 5.85
CA ALA A 58 15.89 -8.87 6.76
C ALA A 58 14.98 -10.11 6.76
N ILE A 59 13.76 -10.00 6.24
CA ILE A 59 12.75 -11.06 6.25
C ILE A 59 12.93 -11.97 5.02
N ARG A 60 12.97 -13.29 5.25
CA ARG A 60 13.14 -14.33 4.21
C ARG A 60 11.88 -15.23 4.13
N PRO A 61 11.45 -15.67 2.92
CA PRO A 61 11.95 -15.25 1.61
C PRO A 61 11.57 -13.80 1.30
N ILE A 62 12.43 -13.11 0.55
CA ILE A 62 12.20 -11.71 0.15
C ILE A 62 11.06 -11.69 -0.87
N ARG A 63 9.89 -11.19 -0.46
CA ARG A 63 8.74 -10.98 -1.34
C ARG A 63 8.87 -9.64 -2.07
N GLU A 64 8.23 -9.50 -3.24
CA GLU A 64 8.24 -8.26 -4.02
C GLU A 64 7.67 -7.06 -3.22
N THR A 65 6.67 -7.29 -2.35
CA THR A 65 6.16 -6.29 -1.41
C THR A 65 7.25 -5.70 -0.52
N ALA A 66 8.14 -6.53 0.01
CA ALA A 66 9.23 -6.09 0.87
C ALA A 66 10.27 -5.27 0.08
N VAL A 67 10.54 -5.66 -1.17
CA VAL A 67 11.46 -4.95 -2.07
C VAL A 67 10.94 -3.54 -2.38
N PHE A 68 9.69 -3.41 -2.84
CA PHE A 68 9.14 -2.10 -3.19
C PHE A 68 8.97 -1.20 -1.96
N GLY A 69 8.57 -1.78 -0.81
CA GLY A 69 8.50 -1.04 0.45
C GLY A 69 9.88 -0.55 0.92
N ALA A 70 10.93 -1.35 0.72
CA ALA A 70 12.31 -0.98 1.02
C ALA A 70 12.83 0.10 0.08
N LEU A 71 12.54 0.02 -1.22
CA LEU A 71 12.90 1.05 -2.20
C LEU A 71 12.20 2.38 -1.91
N PHE A 72 10.91 2.35 -1.58
CA PHE A 72 10.16 3.52 -1.13
C PHE A 72 10.79 4.15 0.13
N SER A 73 11.03 3.33 1.16
CA SER A 73 11.58 3.77 2.44
C SER A 73 12.98 4.37 2.27
N LEU A 74 13.84 3.71 1.49
CA LEU A 74 15.17 4.20 1.18
C LEU A 74 15.12 5.54 0.43
N GLY A 75 14.27 5.66 -0.59
CA GLY A 75 14.10 6.91 -1.34
C GLY A 75 13.59 8.06 -0.46
N ALA A 76 12.62 7.79 0.43
CA ALA A 76 12.10 8.78 1.37
C ALA A 76 13.17 9.22 2.40
N GLY A 77 14.00 8.29 2.88
CA GLY A 77 15.11 8.59 3.77
C GLY A 77 16.21 9.42 3.10
N ILE A 78 16.56 9.06 1.86
CA ILE A 78 17.50 9.85 1.04
C ILE A 78 16.94 11.25 0.83
N TYR A 79 15.66 11.39 0.48
CA TYR A 79 15.02 12.69 0.34
C TYR A 79 15.12 13.51 1.63
N ALA A 80 14.74 12.93 2.78
CA ALA A 80 14.73 13.63 4.06
C ALA A 80 16.10 14.21 4.42
N VAL A 81 17.17 13.44 4.20
CA VAL A 81 18.54 13.83 4.57
C VAL A 81 19.19 14.69 3.49
N ALA A 82 19.11 14.30 2.21
CA ALA A 82 19.81 14.98 1.12
C ALA A 82 19.20 16.33 0.74
N SER A 83 17.96 16.61 1.16
CA SER A 83 17.33 17.92 0.98
C SER A 83 17.78 18.98 2.01
N LEU A 84 18.58 18.62 3.02
CA LEU A 84 19.20 19.58 3.94
C LEU A 84 20.23 20.44 3.19
N PRO A 85 20.15 21.79 3.25
CA PRO A 85 21.05 22.65 2.47
C PRO A 85 22.54 22.38 2.68
N PRO A 86 23.05 22.16 3.92
CA PRO A 86 24.46 21.87 4.12
C PRO A 86 24.89 20.50 3.57
N ILE A 87 24.01 19.50 3.62
CA ILE A 87 24.27 18.16 3.09
C ILE A 87 24.26 18.21 1.56
N TYR A 88 23.27 18.87 0.97
CA TYR A 88 23.19 19.06 -0.47
C TYR A 88 24.43 19.77 -1.02
N ALA A 89 24.89 20.82 -0.33
CA ALA A 89 26.12 21.54 -0.69
C ALA A 89 27.36 20.65 -0.57
N ALA A 90 27.45 19.80 0.45
CA ALA A 90 28.58 18.89 0.65
C ALA A 90 28.62 17.74 -0.36
N LEU A 91 27.47 17.25 -0.83
CA LEU A 91 27.38 16.13 -1.78
C LEU A 91 27.82 16.51 -3.20
N GLY A 92 27.66 17.78 -3.61
CA GLY A 92 28.04 18.24 -4.94
C GLY A 92 27.42 17.38 -6.06
N PRO A 93 28.20 16.93 -7.07
CA PRO A 93 27.69 16.08 -8.16
C PRO A 93 27.11 14.74 -7.71
N ALA A 94 27.54 14.20 -6.55
CA ALA A 94 27.01 12.96 -6.01
C ALA A 94 25.53 13.10 -5.56
N ALA A 95 25.01 14.33 -5.42
CA ALA A 95 23.61 14.58 -5.14
C ALA A 95 22.68 14.17 -6.29
N ILE A 96 23.16 14.12 -7.54
CA ILE A 96 22.37 13.80 -8.73
C ILE A 96 21.74 12.40 -8.65
N PRO A 97 22.52 11.31 -8.47
CA PRO A 97 21.94 9.98 -8.35
C PRO A 97 21.06 9.83 -7.10
N LEU A 98 21.40 10.48 -5.99
CA LEU A 98 20.57 10.47 -4.77
C LEU A 98 19.21 11.13 -5.02
N LYS A 99 19.19 12.26 -5.73
CA LYS A 99 17.97 12.96 -6.11
C LYS A 99 17.10 12.10 -7.02
N LEU A 100 17.68 11.37 -7.97
CA LEU A 100 16.93 10.43 -8.81
C LEU A 100 16.23 9.35 -7.96
N VAL A 101 16.93 8.74 -7.02
CA VAL A 101 16.34 7.72 -6.13
C VAL A 101 15.21 8.32 -5.28
N ALA A 102 15.39 9.53 -4.77
CA ALA A 102 14.34 10.25 -4.05
C ALA A 102 13.10 10.52 -4.94
N MET A 103 13.30 10.97 -6.19
CA MET A 103 12.19 11.26 -7.12
C MET A 103 11.40 10.01 -7.54
N LEU A 104 12.04 8.84 -7.52
CA LEU A 104 11.36 7.57 -7.81
C LEU A 104 10.53 7.04 -6.62
N SER A 105 10.71 7.60 -5.42
CA SER A 105 10.05 7.14 -4.19
C SER A 105 8.52 7.04 -4.33
N PRO A 106 7.78 8.03 -4.87
CA PRO A 106 6.32 7.91 -5.04
C PRO A 106 5.89 6.77 -5.97
N ALA A 107 6.68 6.47 -7.01
CA ALA A 107 6.40 5.34 -7.89
C ALA A 107 6.65 4.00 -7.20
N PHE A 108 7.69 3.89 -6.37
CA PHE A 108 7.90 2.71 -5.54
C PHE A 108 6.84 2.56 -4.46
N PHE A 109 6.33 3.65 -3.90
CA PHE A 109 5.16 3.60 -3.00
C PHE A 109 3.93 3.05 -3.72
N TRP A 110 3.68 3.49 -4.95
CA TRP A 110 2.59 2.94 -5.77
C TRP A 110 2.76 1.43 -6.02
N LEU A 111 3.95 0.98 -6.41
CA LEU A 111 4.25 -0.45 -6.60
C LEU A 111 4.12 -1.24 -5.29
N PHE A 112 4.56 -0.66 -4.17
CA PHE A 112 4.41 -1.24 -2.85
C PHE A 112 2.94 -1.47 -2.51
N ILE A 113 2.07 -0.48 -2.71
CA ILE A 113 0.64 -0.62 -2.45
C ILE A 113 -0.01 -1.62 -3.43
N MET A 114 0.38 -1.62 -4.70
CA MET A 114 -0.10 -2.62 -5.65
C MET A 114 0.22 -4.04 -5.19
N ALA A 115 1.45 -4.28 -4.78
CA ALA A 115 1.89 -5.58 -4.26
C ALA A 115 1.27 -5.91 -2.90
N LEU A 116 0.97 -4.90 -2.07
CA LEU A 116 0.36 -5.10 -0.75
C LEU A 116 -1.08 -5.65 -0.85
N PHE A 117 -1.82 -5.25 -1.88
CA PHE A 117 -3.22 -5.64 -2.08
C PHE A 117 -3.44 -6.81 -3.04
N ASP A 118 -2.41 -7.23 -3.78
CA ASP A 118 -2.48 -8.35 -4.72
C ASP A 118 -1.77 -9.58 -4.12
N ASP A 119 -2.55 -10.58 -3.70
CA ASP A 119 -2.03 -11.80 -3.07
C ASP A 119 -1.18 -12.65 -4.05
N GLU A 120 -1.39 -12.51 -5.37
CA GLU A 120 -0.64 -13.17 -6.45
C GLU A 120 0.08 -12.14 -7.34
N PHE A 121 0.62 -11.10 -6.70
CA PHE A 121 1.35 -10.07 -7.43
C PHE A 121 2.41 -10.70 -8.34
N ALA A 122 2.38 -10.28 -9.61
CA ALA A 122 3.38 -10.62 -10.60
C ALA A 122 3.75 -9.35 -11.36
N PHE A 123 5.05 -9.05 -11.43
CA PHE A 123 5.51 -7.84 -12.11
C PHE A 123 5.19 -7.89 -13.62
N ARG A 124 4.38 -6.93 -14.09
CA ARG A 124 4.01 -6.80 -15.51
C ARG A 124 4.75 -5.62 -16.14
N PRO A 125 5.13 -5.68 -17.43
CA PRO A 125 5.93 -4.63 -18.08
C PRO A 125 5.34 -3.22 -17.98
N TRP A 126 4.01 -3.07 -18.02
CA TRP A 126 3.35 -1.77 -17.90
C TRP A 126 3.58 -1.10 -16.54
N MET A 127 3.90 -1.87 -15.49
CA MET A 127 4.14 -1.37 -14.13
C MET A 127 5.49 -0.67 -14.02
N ALA A 128 6.42 -0.93 -14.95
CA ALA A 128 7.67 -0.18 -15.06
C ALA A 128 7.48 1.19 -15.71
N GLY A 129 6.32 1.46 -16.33
CA GLY A 129 6.05 2.70 -17.07
C GLY A 129 6.20 3.97 -16.23
N PRO A 130 5.49 4.12 -15.10
CA PRO A 130 5.60 5.31 -14.26
C PRO A 130 7.01 5.60 -13.71
N PRO A 131 7.75 4.63 -13.10
CA PRO A 131 9.11 4.92 -12.65
C PRO A 131 10.06 5.23 -13.82
N ALA A 132 9.92 4.55 -14.97
CA ALA A 132 10.71 4.88 -16.15
C ALA A 132 10.43 6.30 -16.67
N ALA A 133 9.16 6.72 -16.70
CA ALA A 133 8.78 8.07 -17.13
C ALA A 133 9.37 9.14 -16.20
N ILE A 134 9.30 8.96 -14.88
CA ILE A 134 9.92 9.86 -13.90
C ILE A 134 11.43 9.93 -14.09
N ALA A 135 12.10 8.78 -14.27
CA ALA A 135 13.54 8.75 -14.51
C ALA A 135 13.92 9.49 -15.81
N VAL A 136 13.17 9.29 -16.90
CA VAL A 136 13.40 9.99 -18.17
C VAL A 136 13.22 11.49 -18.03
N LEU A 137 12.14 11.95 -17.38
CA LEU A 137 11.90 13.37 -17.12
C LEU A 137 13.05 14.02 -16.34
N PHE A 138 13.59 13.32 -15.34
CA PHE A 138 14.75 13.77 -14.59
C PHE A 138 16.02 13.83 -15.44
N LEU A 139 16.34 12.75 -16.15
CA LEU A 139 17.58 12.63 -16.93
C LEU A 139 17.62 13.59 -18.12
N VAL A 140 16.50 13.81 -18.81
CA VAL A 140 16.40 14.77 -19.93
C VAL A 140 16.60 16.20 -19.46
N CYS A 141 16.20 16.51 -18.23
CA CYS A 141 16.38 17.84 -17.64
C CYS A 141 17.85 18.16 -17.31
N LEU A 142 18.70 17.15 -17.09
CA LEU A 142 20.11 17.37 -16.74
C LEU A 142 20.89 18.16 -17.81
N PRO A 143 20.86 17.79 -19.11
CA PRO A 143 21.51 18.57 -20.17
C PRO A 143 20.69 19.77 -20.65
N LEU A 144 19.37 19.82 -20.39
CA LEU A 144 18.45 20.80 -20.95
C LEU A 144 17.68 21.55 -19.85
N PRO A 145 18.31 22.53 -19.18
CA PRO A 145 17.68 23.26 -18.08
C PRO A 145 16.43 24.05 -18.50
N ALA A 146 16.31 24.40 -19.79
CA ALA A 146 15.11 25.07 -20.32
C ALA A 146 13.83 24.23 -20.16
N LEU A 147 13.95 22.90 -20.03
CA LEU A 147 12.82 21.99 -19.85
C LEU A 147 12.48 21.74 -18.37
N GLU A 148 13.17 22.38 -17.42
CA GLU A 148 13.03 22.09 -15.99
C GLU A 148 11.59 22.26 -15.48
N GLN A 149 10.93 23.35 -15.83
CA GLN A 149 9.56 23.61 -15.40
C GLN A 149 8.56 22.61 -15.99
N ALA A 150 8.72 22.27 -17.26
CA ALA A 150 7.88 21.26 -17.92
C ALA A 150 8.10 19.86 -17.31
N SER A 151 9.35 19.52 -16.99
CA SER A 151 9.72 18.26 -16.34
C SER A 151 9.12 18.16 -14.93
N LYS A 152 9.23 19.22 -14.11
CA LYS A 152 8.59 19.30 -12.78
C LYS A 152 7.08 19.13 -12.87
N LEU A 153 6.41 19.85 -13.79
CA LEU A 153 4.97 19.73 -13.97
C LEU A 153 4.56 18.32 -14.39
N GLY A 154 5.30 17.71 -15.32
CA GLY A 154 5.09 16.33 -15.76
C GLY A 154 5.25 15.32 -14.62
N HIS A 155 6.30 15.48 -13.80
CA HIS A 155 6.55 14.66 -12.62
C HIS A 155 5.39 14.74 -11.62
N VAL A 156 4.99 15.95 -11.23
CA VAL A 156 3.87 16.18 -10.31
C VAL A 156 2.57 15.59 -10.86
N ALA A 157 2.29 15.75 -12.16
CA ALA A 157 1.11 15.18 -12.79
C ALA A 157 1.09 13.64 -12.73
N ILE A 158 2.22 12.99 -12.99
CA ILE A 158 2.37 11.52 -12.87
C ILE A 158 2.13 11.10 -11.42
N VAL A 159 2.79 11.75 -10.46
CA VAL A 159 2.66 11.42 -9.03
C VAL A 159 1.21 11.57 -8.57
N LEU A 160 0.53 12.66 -8.91
CA LEU A 160 -0.89 12.86 -8.57
C LEU A 160 -1.79 11.79 -9.19
N ALA A 161 -1.56 11.42 -10.45
CA ALA A 161 -2.31 10.33 -11.10
C ALA A 161 -2.11 8.99 -10.36
N LEU A 162 -0.88 8.69 -9.93
CA LEU A 162 -0.59 7.51 -9.12
C LEU A 162 -1.31 7.58 -7.76
N MET A 163 -1.30 8.73 -7.07
CA MET A 163 -1.99 8.88 -5.79
C MET A 163 -3.49 8.68 -5.92
N VAL A 164 -4.13 9.24 -6.97
CA VAL A 164 -5.56 9.01 -7.24
C VAL A 164 -5.84 7.53 -7.49
N HIS A 165 -4.96 6.85 -8.24
CA HIS A 165 -5.09 5.41 -8.48
C HIS A 165 -4.98 4.60 -7.18
N ILE A 166 -4.00 4.91 -6.32
CA ILE A 166 -3.81 4.29 -4.99
C ILE A 166 -5.07 4.46 -4.14
N LEU A 167 -5.60 5.68 -4.04
CA LEU A 167 -6.79 5.99 -3.24
C LEU A 167 -8.02 5.25 -3.76
N ARG A 168 -8.21 5.21 -5.09
CA ARG A 168 -9.32 4.48 -5.72
C ARG A 168 -9.21 2.97 -5.49
N MET A 169 -8.02 2.41 -5.62
CA MET A 169 -7.75 0.99 -5.39
C MET A 169 -8.00 0.62 -3.93
N THR A 170 -7.43 1.41 -3.01
CA THR A 170 -7.60 1.24 -1.57
C THR A 170 -9.08 1.29 -1.22
N HIS A 171 -9.81 2.33 -1.62
CA HIS A 171 -11.24 2.45 -1.35
C HIS A 171 -12.10 1.29 -1.90
N ARG A 172 -11.78 0.75 -3.08
CA ARG A 172 -12.47 -0.43 -3.62
C ARG A 172 -12.20 -1.67 -2.76
N ASN A 173 -10.94 -1.95 -2.46
CA ASN A 173 -10.56 -3.12 -1.68
C ASN A 173 -11.09 -3.05 -0.24
N LEU A 174 -11.16 -1.86 0.37
CA LEU A 174 -11.74 -1.67 1.70
C LEU A 174 -13.27 -1.91 1.72
N ARG A 175 -13.99 -1.66 0.61
CA ARG A 175 -15.43 -1.91 0.50
C ARG A 175 -15.76 -3.39 0.31
N ASP A 176 -14.90 -4.11 -0.40
CA ASP A 176 -15.09 -5.54 -0.66
C ASP A 176 -14.71 -6.40 0.57
N ASP A 177 -13.91 -5.87 1.50
CA ASP A 177 -13.41 -6.57 2.70
C ASP A 177 -14.27 -6.30 3.96
N LEU A 178 -15.61 -6.29 3.80
CA LEU A 178 -16.64 -6.05 4.84
C LEU A 178 -16.69 -7.10 5.96
N VAL A 179 -15.72 -8.00 6.02
CA VAL A 179 -15.78 -9.17 6.88
C VAL A 179 -14.79 -9.03 8.05
N ALA A 180 -15.35 -8.98 9.26
CA ALA A 180 -14.77 -8.41 10.50
C ALA A 180 -13.38 -8.94 10.95
N ALA A 181 -12.84 -9.99 10.34
CA ALA A 181 -11.57 -10.60 10.75
C ALA A 181 -10.30 -9.95 10.15
N ARG A 182 -10.42 -8.94 9.28
CA ARG A 182 -9.29 -8.13 8.75
C ARG A 182 -9.28 -6.67 9.21
N ARG A 183 -10.21 -6.29 10.10
CA ARG A 183 -10.54 -4.89 10.45
C ARG A 183 -9.36 -4.03 10.91
N GLN A 184 -8.36 -4.61 11.59
CA GLN A 184 -7.16 -3.89 12.02
C GLN A 184 -6.19 -3.59 10.86
N PHE A 185 -6.03 -4.52 9.92
CA PHE A 185 -5.22 -4.35 8.70
C PHE A 185 -5.83 -3.30 7.78
N THR A 186 -7.12 -3.47 7.48
CA THR A 186 -7.95 -2.57 6.67
C THR A 186 -7.99 -1.16 7.27
N GLY A 187 -8.11 -1.03 8.60
CA GLY A 187 -8.13 0.26 9.29
C GLY A 187 -6.80 1.02 9.26
N ILE A 188 -5.68 0.34 9.51
CA ILE A 188 -4.35 0.97 9.46
C ILE A 188 -4.05 1.45 8.03
N VAL A 189 -4.27 0.62 7.02
CA VAL A 189 -4.01 0.98 5.62
C VAL A 189 -4.96 2.10 5.15
N ALA A 190 -6.24 2.06 5.53
CA ALA A 190 -7.22 3.09 5.19
C ALA A 190 -6.86 4.49 5.70
N PHE A 191 -6.17 4.58 6.84
CA PHE A 191 -5.71 5.85 7.40
C PHE A 191 -4.32 6.25 6.89
N LEU A 192 -3.39 5.30 6.89
CA LEU A 192 -1.99 5.54 6.55
C LEU A 192 -1.79 5.92 5.09
N VAL A 193 -2.49 5.25 4.16
CA VAL A 193 -2.29 5.48 2.73
C VAL A 193 -2.69 6.91 2.32
N PRO A 194 -3.89 7.43 2.66
CA PRO A 194 -4.23 8.82 2.39
C PRO A 194 -3.30 9.81 3.05
N LEU A 195 -2.82 9.53 4.27
CA LEU A 195 -1.86 10.38 4.97
C LEU A 195 -0.53 10.49 4.20
N VAL A 196 0.01 9.35 3.74
CA VAL A 196 1.25 9.32 2.93
C VAL A 196 1.02 10.00 1.57
N CYS A 197 -0.10 9.75 0.91
CA CYS A 197 -0.45 10.41 -0.36
C CYS A 197 -0.56 11.93 -0.20
N LEU A 198 -1.18 12.40 0.89
CA LEU A 198 -1.29 13.82 1.21
C LEU A 198 0.08 14.44 1.44
N ALA A 199 0.94 13.77 2.22
CA ALA A 199 2.30 14.25 2.48
C ALA A 199 3.12 14.36 1.19
N ILE A 200 3.10 13.33 0.34
CA ILE A 200 3.77 13.35 -0.97
C ILE A 200 3.21 14.50 -1.81
N GLY A 201 1.87 14.63 -1.91
CA GLY A 201 1.25 15.70 -2.69
C GLY A 201 1.63 17.11 -2.22
N VAL A 202 1.67 17.33 -0.90
CA VAL A 202 2.09 18.63 -0.32
C VAL A 202 3.55 18.94 -0.65
N ILE A 203 4.44 17.95 -0.53
CA ILE A 203 5.87 18.12 -0.84
C ILE A 203 6.06 18.45 -2.33
N GLU A 204 5.39 17.72 -3.21
CA GLU A 204 5.48 17.91 -4.67
C GLU A 204 4.95 19.29 -5.10
N ILE A 205 3.83 19.74 -4.53
CA ILE A 205 3.29 21.10 -4.78
C ILE A 205 4.29 22.16 -4.29
N TYR A 206 4.88 21.95 -3.13
CA TYR A 206 5.86 22.90 -2.58
C TYR A 206 7.11 23.02 -3.47
N GLU A 207 7.63 21.89 -3.98
CA GLU A 207 8.76 21.88 -4.92
C GLU A 207 8.40 22.52 -6.27
N LEU A 208 7.17 22.34 -6.74
CA LEU A 208 6.70 22.92 -7.99
C LEU A 208 6.69 24.46 -7.95
N PHE A 209 6.21 25.04 -6.84
CA PHE A 209 6.06 26.49 -6.70
C PHE A 209 7.26 27.19 -6.03
N ASP A 210 8.30 26.44 -5.63
CA ASP A 210 9.49 26.92 -4.91
C ASP A 210 9.14 27.85 -3.73
N LEU A 211 8.13 27.47 -2.95
CA LEU A 211 7.53 28.31 -1.89
C LEU A 211 8.43 28.41 -0.63
N ARG A 212 9.70 28.79 -0.77
CA ARG A 212 10.70 28.85 0.31
C ARG A 212 10.41 29.94 1.34
N SER A 213 9.46 29.67 2.23
CA SER A 213 9.25 30.46 3.44
C SER A 213 10.06 29.91 4.60
N MET A 214 10.45 30.78 5.54
CA MET A 214 11.24 30.42 6.73
C MET A 214 10.58 29.32 7.58
N LEU A 215 9.24 29.26 7.60
CA LEU A 215 8.47 28.27 8.37
C LEU A 215 8.18 26.98 7.59
N ALA A 216 8.36 26.96 6.27
CA ALA A 216 7.94 25.82 5.48
C ALA A 216 8.92 24.63 5.53
N SER A 217 10.24 24.87 5.61
CA SER A 217 11.21 23.77 5.77
C SER A 217 10.97 22.94 7.04
N PRO A 218 10.89 23.53 8.25
CA PRO A 218 10.66 22.74 9.46
C PRO A 218 9.27 22.09 9.46
N ALA A 219 8.27 22.68 8.82
CA ALA A 219 6.96 22.06 8.64
C ALA A 219 7.05 20.79 7.76
N ILE A 220 7.79 20.84 6.65
CA ILE A 220 8.05 19.67 5.79
C ILE A 220 8.83 18.60 6.57
N ALA A 221 9.85 19.01 7.33
CA ALA A 221 10.61 18.10 8.18
C ALA A 221 9.72 17.37 9.20
N LEU A 222 8.78 18.10 9.83
CA LEU A 222 7.80 17.52 10.74
C LEU A 222 6.87 16.53 10.03
N VAL A 223 6.34 16.89 8.85
CA VAL A 223 5.48 16.01 8.04
C VAL A 223 6.23 14.73 7.68
N LEU A 224 7.46 14.83 7.18
CA LEU A 224 8.31 13.68 6.84
C LEU A 224 8.55 12.79 8.06
N PHE A 225 8.85 13.37 9.22
CA PHE A 225 9.07 12.62 10.46
C PHE A 225 7.80 11.89 10.90
N VAL A 226 6.68 12.60 11.02
CA VAL A 226 5.39 12.03 11.43
C VAL A 226 4.95 10.92 10.49
N VAL A 227 5.07 11.13 9.18
CA VAL A 227 4.70 10.14 8.16
C VAL A 227 5.63 8.93 8.20
N SER A 228 6.94 9.12 8.39
CA SER A 228 7.90 8.02 8.50
C SER A 228 7.63 7.17 9.74
N VAL A 229 7.32 7.81 10.87
CA VAL A 229 6.93 7.13 12.11
C VAL A 229 5.60 6.38 11.94
N ALA A 230 4.58 7.05 11.37
CA ALA A 230 3.27 6.43 11.10
C ALA A 230 3.40 5.24 10.13
N PHE A 231 4.22 5.37 9.10
CA PHE A 231 4.51 4.29 8.16
C PHE A 231 5.22 3.13 8.86
N GLY A 232 6.22 3.41 9.70
CA GLY A 232 6.91 2.38 10.47
C GLY A 232 5.99 1.61 11.42
N PHE A 233 5.12 2.31 12.15
CA PHE A 233 4.08 1.66 12.96
C PHE A 233 3.07 0.88 12.10
N GLY A 234 2.73 1.39 10.92
CA GLY A 234 1.88 0.70 9.97
C GLY A 234 2.48 -0.63 9.51
N ILE A 235 3.74 -0.63 9.09
CA ILE A 235 4.48 -1.83 8.70
C ILE A 235 4.58 -2.80 9.89
N ALA A 236 4.87 -2.32 11.10
CA ALA A 236 4.94 -3.15 12.30
C ALA A 236 3.57 -3.80 12.62
N GLY A 237 2.48 -3.05 12.52
CA GLY A 237 1.11 -3.54 12.75
C GLY A 237 0.64 -4.53 11.67
N ILE A 238 1.09 -4.34 10.43
CA ILE A 238 0.73 -5.19 9.29
C ILE A 238 1.69 -6.40 9.16
N ARG A 239 2.83 -6.41 9.86
CA ARG A 239 3.87 -7.45 9.79
C ARG A 239 3.30 -8.87 9.80
N LYS A 240 2.42 -9.21 10.76
CA LYS A 240 1.83 -10.57 10.83
C LYS A 240 0.94 -10.95 9.63
N SER A 241 0.46 -9.97 8.86
CA SER A 241 -0.41 -10.16 7.69
C SER A 241 0.38 -10.12 6.37
N LEU A 242 1.37 -9.22 6.27
CA LEU A 242 2.37 -9.20 5.19
C LEU A 242 3.19 -10.48 5.15
N PHE A 243 3.39 -11.06 6.33
CA PHE A 243 4.18 -12.25 6.57
C PHE A 243 3.32 -13.25 7.36
N PRO A 244 2.42 -14.00 6.68
CA PRO A 244 1.94 -15.24 7.27
C PRO A 244 3.20 -16.03 7.60
N GLU A 245 3.37 -16.43 8.86
CA GLU A 245 4.40 -17.43 9.15
C GLU A 245 4.20 -18.55 8.12
N PRO A 246 5.28 -19.07 7.49
CA PRO A 246 5.18 -20.37 6.88
C PRO A 246 4.49 -21.20 7.94
N VAL A 247 3.39 -21.86 7.59
CA VAL A 247 2.86 -22.89 8.47
C VAL A 247 4.02 -23.86 8.58
N ALA A 248 4.89 -23.64 9.57
CA ALA A 248 5.78 -24.64 10.04
C ALA A 248 4.80 -25.77 10.29
N LEU A 249 5.04 -26.87 9.59
CA LEU A 249 4.65 -28.18 10.07
C LEU A 249 5.37 -28.36 11.41
N ALA A 250 5.04 -27.52 12.40
CA ALA A 250 5.23 -27.82 13.79
C ALA A 250 4.53 -29.17 13.92
N PRO A 251 5.21 -30.20 14.43
CA PRO A 251 4.54 -31.43 14.81
C PRO A 251 3.48 -31.04 15.85
N GLN A 252 2.27 -30.80 15.37
CA GLN A 252 1.11 -30.57 16.20
C GLN A 252 0.65 -31.95 16.66
N PRO A 253 0.21 -32.06 17.91
CA PRO A 253 -0.17 -33.34 18.47
C PRO A 253 -1.30 -33.92 17.62
N ASN A 254 -1.08 -35.14 17.13
CA ASN A 254 -2.18 -35.99 16.68
C ASN A 254 -3.21 -36.05 17.81
N GLY A 255 -4.35 -35.36 17.63
CA GLY A 255 -5.44 -35.29 18.60
C GLY A 255 -5.78 -33.83 18.96
N ALA A 256 -6.89 -33.23 18.54
CA ALA A 256 -8.16 -33.80 18.12
C ALA A 256 -8.87 -32.83 17.17
N ASN A 257 -9.34 -33.34 16.03
CA ASN A 257 -10.63 -32.87 15.54
C ASN A 257 -11.62 -33.14 16.68
N THR A 258 -12.05 -32.09 17.38
CA THR A 258 -13.06 -32.22 18.43
C THR A 258 -14.29 -32.88 17.82
N ALA A 259 -15.08 -33.64 18.57
CA ALA A 259 -16.34 -34.20 18.04
C ALA A 259 -17.22 -33.12 17.39
N ALA A 260 -17.13 -31.89 17.90
CA ALA A 260 -17.77 -30.70 17.34
C ALA A 260 -17.22 -30.29 15.95
N ASP A 261 -15.91 -30.39 15.70
CA ASP A 261 -15.35 -30.05 14.37
C ASP A 261 -15.77 -31.08 13.32
N ARG A 262 -15.87 -32.37 13.68
CA ARG A 262 -16.41 -33.41 12.79
C ARG A 262 -17.88 -33.17 12.44
N PHE A 263 -18.68 -32.76 13.42
CA PHE A 263 -20.09 -32.44 13.22
C PHE A 263 -20.27 -31.21 12.32
N ASP A 264 -19.49 -30.16 12.56
CA ASP A 264 -19.51 -28.94 11.73
C ASP A 264 -19.08 -29.25 10.28
N LEU A 265 -18.09 -30.13 10.10
CA LEU A 265 -17.61 -30.53 8.78
C LEU A 265 -18.65 -31.37 8.02
N ALA A 266 -19.30 -32.33 8.68
CA ALA A 266 -20.41 -33.08 8.07
C ALA A 266 -21.59 -32.17 7.69
N ARG A 267 -21.88 -31.15 8.52
CA ARG A 267 -22.90 -30.13 8.19
C ARG A 267 -22.49 -29.28 6.99
N LEU A 268 -21.22 -28.89 6.90
CA LEU A 268 -20.69 -28.16 5.75
C LEU A 268 -20.79 -28.98 4.47
N GLU A 269 -20.36 -30.25 4.51
CA GLU A 269 -20.44 -31.17 3.39
C GLU A 269 -21.89 -31.35 2.90
N LYS A 270 -22.84 -31.49 3.84
CA LYS A 270 -24.26 -31.55 3.49
C LYS A 270 -24.74 -30.29 2.76
N LEU A 271 -24.41 -29.10 3.28
CA LEU A 271 -24.79 -27.84 2.61
C LEU A 271 -24.14 -27.69 1.23
N MET A 272 -22.92 -28.21 1.06
CA MET A 272 -22.30 -28.25 -0.26
C MET A 272 -23.01 -29.24 -1.17
N ALA A 273 -23.38 -30.43 -0.70
CA ALA A 273 -24.17 -31.40 -1.46
C ALA A 273 -25.55 -30.84 -1.86
N ASP A 274 -26.16 -30.02 -1.01
CA ASP A 274 -27.44 -29.33 -1.29
C ASP A 274 -27.30 -28.17 -2.30
N GLY A 275 -26.08 -27.90 -2.81
CA GLY A 275 -25.86 -26.93 -3.87
C GLY A 275 -25.80 -25.47 -3.41
N VAL A 276 -25.55 -25.20 -2.12
CA VAL A 276 -25.47 -23.82 -1.59
C VAL A 276 -24.44 -22.96 -2.33
N TYR A 277 -23.38 -23.57 -2.87
CA TYR A 277 -22.35 -22.89 -3.67
C TYR A 277 -22.89 -22.27 -4.97
N LEU A 278 -24.06 -22.69 -5.47
CA LEU A 278 -24.70 -22.12 -6.67
C LEU A 278 -25.29 -20.72 -6.43
N ASN A 279 -25.50 -20.32 -5.16
CA ASN A 279 -26.08 -19.01 -4.84
C ASN A 279 -25.15 -17.87 -5.30
N PRO A 280 -25.61 -16.97 -6.20
CA PRO A 280 -24.84 -15.80 -6.59
C PRO A 280 -24.57 -14.91 -5.38
N GLY A 281 -23.31 -14.51 -5.18
CA GLY A 281 -22.93 -13.63 -4.07
C GLY A 281 -22.89 -14.29 -2.69
N LEU A 282 -22.91 -15.63 -2.61
CA LEU A 282 -22.73 -16.35 -1.34
C LEU A 282 -21.50 -15.83 -0.58
N THR A 283 -21.73 -15.33 0.63
CA THR A 283 -20.66 -14.88 1.52
C THR A 283 -20.39 -15.91 2.61
N ILE A 284 -19.19 -15.85 3.20
CA ILE A 284 -18.85 -16.70 4.33
C ILE A 284 -19.75 -16.43 5.55
N GLY A 285 -20.18 -15.18 5.77
CA GLY A 285 -21.11 -14.82 6.84
C GLY A 285 -22.47 -15.48 6.65
N GLU A 286 -22.97 -15.50 5.42
CA GLU A 286 -24.23 -16.19 5.10
C GLU A 286 -24.12 -17.71 5.33
N LEU A 287 -23.03 -18.34 4.89
CA LEU A 287 -22.82 -19.78 5.11
C LEU A 287 -22.66 -20.10 6.60
N ALA A 288 -21.95 -19.27 7.36
CA ALA A 288 -21.78 -19.43 8.80
C ALA A 288 -23.12 -19.32 9.54
N ASN A 289 -23.98 -18.38 9.14
CA ASN A 289 -25.33 -18.24 9.67
C ASN A 289 -26.19 -19.48 9.37
N ARG A 290 -26.14 -20.02 8.15
CA ARG A 290 -26.84 -21.27 7.79
C ARG A 290 -26.35 -22.47 8.61
N MET A 291 -25.07 -22.48 8.95
CA MET A 291 -24.46 -23.50 9.80
C MET A 291 -24.70 -23.27 11.30
N ASN A 292 -25.23 -22.11 11.70
CA ASN A 292 -25.34 -21.67 13.10
C ASN A 292 -24.00 -21.70 13.86
N ILE A 293 -22.92 -21.24 13.21
CA ILE A 293 -21.59 -21.12 13.81
C ILE A 293 -20.99 -19.73 13.59
N PRO A 294 -20.05 -19.28 14.44
CA PRO A 294 -19.32 -18.05 14.20
C PRO A 294 -18.47 -18.13 12.92
N GLU A 295 -18.41 -17.03 12.18
CA GLU A 295 -17.71 -16.98 10.89
C GLU A 295 -16.20 -17.30 11.00
N HIS A 296 -15.53 -16.85 12.07
CA HIS A 296 -14.12 -17.16 12.31
C HIS A 296 -13.88 -18.67 12.50
N ARG A 297 -14.87 -19.41 13.03
CA ARG A 297 -14.81 -20.86 13.17
C ARG A 297 -14.94 -21.55 11.81
N LEU A 298 -15.85 -21.07 10.95
CA LEU A 298 -15.99 -21.57 9.59
C LEU A 298 -14.70 -21.33 8.77
N ARG A 299 -14.09 -20.15 8.86
CA ARG A 299 -12.77 -19.88 8.24
C ARG A 299 -11.70 -20.85 8.70
N ARG A 300 -11.64 -21.12 10.01
CA ARG A 300 -10.69 -22.08 10.57
C ARG A 300 -10.94 -23.48 10.01
N LEU A 301 -12.20 -23.89 9.92
CA LEU A 301 -12.58 -25.20 9.41
C LEU A 301 -12.23 -25.35 7.92
N ILE A 302 -12.47 -24.33 7.10
CA ILE A 302 -12.12 -24.33 5.68
C ILE A 302 -10.59 -24.31 5.48
N ASN A 303 -9.88 -23.44 6.21
CA ASN A 303 -8.45 -23.28 5.99
C ASN A 303 -7.62 -24.40 6.61
N LYS A 304 -7.90 -24.75 7.88
CA LYS A 304 -7.13 -25.77 8.61
C LYS A 304 -7.72 -27.17 8.49
N GLY A 305 -9.05 -27.29 8.43
CA GLY A 305 -9.72 -28.58 8.33
C GLY A 305 -9.72 -29.13 6.91
N LEU A 306 -9.97 -28.28 5.91
CA LEU A 306 -10.08 -28.67 4.50
C LEU A 306 -8.87 -28.25 3.63
N GLY A 307 -7.94 -27.45 4.16
CA GLY A 307 -6.70 -27.07 3.46
C GLY A 307 -6.85 -25.97 2.40
N TYR A 308 -7.99 -25.27 2.36
CA TYR A 308 -8.20 -24.19 1.39
C TYR A 308 -7.51 -22.90 1.80
N ARG A 309 -6.98 -22.15 0.82
CA ARG A 309 -6.33 -20.85 1.10
C ARG A 309 -7.30 -19.79 1.62
N ASN A 310 -8.54 -19.80 1.14
CA ASN A 310 -9.60 -18.86 1.50
C ASN A 310 -10.98 -19.41 1.08
N PHE A 311 -12.04 -18.73 1.55
CA PHE A 311 -13.43 -19.10 1.25
C PHE A 311 -13.78 -19.07 -0.24
N ALA A 312 -13.25 -18.08 -0.98
CA ALA A 312 -13.52 -17.97 -2.41
C ALA A 312 -12.96 -19.16 -3.19
N ALA A 313 -11.76 -19.63 -2.85
CA ALA A 313 -11.15 -20.83 -3.42
C ALA A 313 -11.97 -22.09 -3.11
N PHE A 314 -12.47 -22.20 -1.87
CA PHE A 314 -13.35 -23.29 -1.46
C PHE A 314 -14.63 -23.36 -2.31
N ILE A 315 -15.35 -22.25 -2.44
CA ILE A 315 -16.59 -22.20 -3.24
C ILE A 315 -16.32 -22.41 -4.73
N ASN A 316 -15.24 -21.83 -5.26
CA ASN A 316 -14.88 -22.00 -6.66
C ASN A 316 -14.55 -23.45 -7.00
N ASP A 317 -13.86 -24.19 -6.12
CA ASP A 317 -13.58 -25.61 -6.35
C ASP A 317 -14.88 -26.42 -6.51
N HIS A 318 -15.88 -26.18 -5.65
CA HIS A 318 -17.19 -26.83 -5.79
C HIS A 318 -17.92 -26.45 -7.09
N ARG A 319 -17.88 -25.16 -7.46
CA ARG A 319 -18.48 -24.68 -8.72
C ARG A 319 -17.81 -25.29 -9.95
N ILE A 320 -16.49 -25.40 -9.96
CA ILE A 320 -15.75 -25.99 -11.09
C ILE A 320 -15.99 -27.49 -11.20
N GLU A 321 -16.12 -28.22 -10.08
CA GLU A 321 -16.49 -29.64 -10.13
C GLU A 321 -17.90 -29.84 -10.71
N GLU A 322 -18.88 -29.02 -10.33
CA GLU A 322 -20.21 -29.05 -10.96
C GLU A 322 -20.16 -28.63 -12.43
N ALA A 323 -19.34 -27.64 -12.78
CA ALA A 323 -19.12 -27.25 -14.17
C ALA A 323 -18.61 -28.42 -15.01
N LYS A 324 -17.60 -29.16 -14.53
CA LYS A 324 -17.07 -30.34 -15.22
C LYS A 324 -18.17 -31.36 -15.46
N ARG A 325 -18.98 -31.65 -14.43
CA ARG A 325 -20.09 -32.61 -14.52
C ARG A 325 -21.08 -32.23 -15.63
N ARG A 326 -21.50 -30.95 -15.68
CA ARG A 326 -22.42 -30.46 -16.73
C ARG A 326 -21.79 -30.36 -18.10
N LEU A 327 -20.48 -30.11 -18.19
CA LEU A 327 -19.79 -30.03 -19.48
C LEU A 327 -19.47 -31.41 -20.08
N SER A 328 -19.36 -32.44 -19.25
CA SER A 328 -19.08 -33.81 -19.71
C SER A 328 -20.33 -34.69 -19.90
N ALA A 329 -21.49 -34.27 -19.41
CA ALA A 329 -22.72 -35.05 -19.52
C ALA A 329 -23.42 -34.82 -20.88
N PRO A 330 -23.78 -35.87 -21.64
CA PRO A 330 -24.52 -35.74 -22.90
C PRO A 330 -25.87 -35.03 -22.73
N GLU A 331 -26.53 -35.26 -21.60
CA GLU A 331 -27.83 -34.67 -21.22
C GLU A 331 -27.80 -33.14 -21.32
N THR A 332 -26.70 -32.52 -20.90
CA THR A 332 -26.51 -31.08 -20.77
C THR A 332 -25.65 -30.49 -21.89
N ALA A 333 -25.33 -31.26 -22.93
CA ALA A 333 -24.50 -30.82 -24.06
C ALA A 333 -25.08 -29.61 -24.81
N HIS A 334 -26.41 -29.48 -24.81
CA HIS A 334 -27.16 -28.40 -25.44
C HIS A 334 -27.10 -27.07 -24.66
N GLU A 335 -26.71 -27.09 -23.39
CA GLU A 335 -26.63 -25.88 -22.57
C GLU A 335 -25.47 -24.97 -23.00
N GLN A 336 -25.72 -23.66 -23.08
CA GLN A 336 -24.66 -22.70 -23.36
C GLN A 336 -23.70 -22.60 -22.17
N ILE A 337 -22.39 -22.52 -22.44
CA ILE A 337 -21.36 -22.39 -21.40
C ILE A 337 -21.57 -21.12 -20.55
N THR A 338 -22.05 -20.05 -21.17
CA THR A 338 -22.46 -18.82 -20.49
C THR A 338 -23.58 -19.06 -19.49
N SER A 339 -24.62 -19.80 -19.86
CA SER A 339 -25.72 -20.17 -18.97
C SER A 339 -25.22 -21.02 -17.80
N ILE A 340 -24.39 -22.03 -18.07
CA ILE A 340 -23.77 -22.85 -17.01
C ILE A 340 -22.97 -21.97 -16.05
N ALA A 341 -22.18 -21.02 -16.55
CA ALA A 341 -21.42 -20.12 -15.68
C ALA A 341 -22.32 -19.28 -14.77
N PHE A 342 -23.43 -18.75 -15.29
CA PHE A 342 -24.38 -17.98 -14.50
C PHE A 342 -25.11 -18.84 -13.46
N ASP A 343 -25.53 -20.05 -13.83
CA ASP A 343 -26.18 -21.01 -12.93
C ASP A 343 -25.27 -21.45 -11.77
N LEU A 344 -23.95 -21.47 -12.01
CA LEU A 344 -22.93 -21.74 -10.99
C LEU A 344 -22.67 -20.54 -10.06
N GLY A 345 -23.36 -19.41 -10.26
CA GLY A 345 -23.25 -18.23 -9.41
C GLY A 345 -22.09 -17.29 -9.76
N TYR A 346 -21.57 -17.34 -10.99
CA TYR A 346 -20.64 -16.31 -11.51
C TYR A 346 -21.43 -15.10 -12.03
N SER A 347 -20.92 -13.89 -11.81
CA SER A 347 -21.54 -12.65 -12.30
C SER A 347 -21.21 -12.34 -13.76
N SER A 348 -20.22 -13.01 -14.34
CA SER A 348 -19.83 -12.87 -15.75
C SER A 348 -19.00 -14.07 -16.21
N LEU A 349 -18.83 -14.20 -17.52
CA LEU A 349 -18.09 -15.32 -18.13
C LEU A 349 -16.57 -15.25 -17.88
N ALA A 350 -15.98 -14.05 -17.81
CA ALA A 350 -14.53 -13.90 -17.72
C ALA A 350 -13.90 -14.49 -16.43
N PRO A 351 -14.48 -14.28 -15.23
CA PRO A 351 -14.03 -14.95 -14.00
C PRO A 351 -14.20 -16.48 -14.05
N PHE A 352 -15.30 -16.97 -14.62
CA PHE A 352 -15.53 -18.41 -14.79
C PHE A 352 -14.47 -19.05 -15.69
N ASN A 353 -14.24 -18.50 -16.88
CA ASN A 353 -13.26 -19.03 -17.83
C ASN A 353 -11.85 -19.08 -17.23
N ARG A 354 -11.50 -18.07 -16.43
CA ARG A 354 -10.22 -18.01 -15.73
C ARG A 354 -10.11 -19.12 -14.69
N ALA A 355 -11.08 -19.21 -13.77
CA ALA A 355 -11.09 -20.22 -12.72
C ALA A 355 -11.09 -21.65 -13.30
N PHE A 356 -11.86 -21.90 -14.36
CA PHE A 356 -11.91 -23.19 -15.03
C PHE A 356 -10.56 -23.55 -15.65
N ARG A 357 -9.94 -22.61 -16.39
CA ARG A 357 -8.64 -22.85 -17.02
C ARG A 357 -7.52 -23.03 -16.01
N GLU A 358 -7.52 -22.27 -14.92
CA GLU A 358 -6.56 -22.43 -13.83
C GLU A 358 -6.64 -23.82 -13.19
N ARG A 359 -7.86 -24.35 -13.01
CA ARG A 359 -8.05 -25.65 -12.36
C ARG A 359 -7.87 -26.85 -13.28
N ILE A 360 -8.30 -26.73 -14.54
CA ILE A 360 -8.40 -27.86 -15.49
C ILE A 360 -7.33 -27.81 -16.58
N GLY A 361 -6.66 -26.66 -16.75
CA GLY A 361 -5.60 -26.46 -17.75
C GLY A 361 -6.08 -26.16 -19.17
N MET A 362 -7.39 -26.20 -19.43
CA MET A 362 -8.00 -25.94 -20.75
C MET A 362 -9.28 -25.10 -20.64
N SER A 363 -9.78 -24.57 -21.75
CA SER A 363 -11.03 -23.80 -21.72
C SER A 363 -12.26 -24.71 -21.53
N PRO A 364 -13.38 -24.18 -21.00
CA PRO A 364 -14.63 -24.96 -20.87
C PRO A 364 -15.11 -25.58 -22.19
N SER A 365 -14.98 -24.86 -23.31
CA SER A 365 -15.35 -25.36 -24.64
C SER A 365 -14.48 -26.53 -25.07
N GLN A 366 -13.15 -26.41 -24.88
CA GLN A 366 -12.19 -27.47 -25.19
C GLN A 366 -12.43 -28.71 -24.32
N PHE A 367 -12.75 -28.50 -23.04
CA PHE A 367 -13.07 -29.59 -22.12
C PHE A 367 -14.32 -30.35 -22.57
N ARG A 368 -15.40 -29.64 -22.88
CA ARG A 368 -16.66 -30.23 -23.37
C ARG A 368 -16.44 -31.05 -24.63
N GLU A 369 -15.76 -30.48 -25.63
CA GLU A 369 -15.47 -31.15 -26.90
C GLU A 369 -14.70 -32.45 -26.66
N LYS A 370 -13.63 -32.40 -25.84
CA LYS A 370 -12.82 -33.56 -25.50
C LYS A 370 -13.62 -34.65 -24.79
N THR A 371 -14.45 -34.29 -23.82
CA THR A 371 -15.22 -35.28 -23.03
C THR A 371 -16.35 -35.92 -23.81
N LEU A 372 -17.02 -35.17 -24.71
CA LEU A 372 -18.13 -35.69 -25.52
C LEU A 372 -17.66 -36.43 -26.78
N GLN A 373 -16.42 -36.23 -27.24
CA GLN A 373 -15.82 -37.04 -28.32
C GLN A 373 -15.26 -38.38 -27.81
N THR A 374 -15.02 -38.51 -26.50
CA THR A 374 -14.44 -39.71 -25.87
C THR A 374 -15.51 -40.60 -25.21
N ALA A 375 -16.75 -40.10 -25.06
CA ALA A 375 -17.91 -40.83 -24.56
C ALA A 375 -18.71 -41.41 -25.74
#